data_AF-K1SHC6-F1
#
_entry.id   AF-K1SHC6-F1
#
_cell.length_a   1.000
_cell.length_b   1.000
_cell.length_c   1.000
_cell.angle_alpha   90.00
_cell.angle_beta   90.00
_cell.angle_gamma   90.00
#
_symmetry.space_group_name_H-M   'P 1'
#
loop_
_entity.id
_entity.type
_entity.pdbx_description
1 polymer ?
#
loop_
_entity_poly.entity_id
_entity_poly.type
_entity_poly.pdbx_seq_one_letter_code
_entity_poly.pdbx_strand_id
1 'polypeptide(L)' 'VEMQRFRSAALGRLYPVRWTEVCSTPRRGVRRILAEFCTTPVPAPEPARLIIELGGPDSYTEDYRRLTGDFYLKF' A
#
# COMPACT_ATOMS: atom_id res chain seq x y z
N VAL A 1 -0.02 4.68 12.12
CA VAL A 1 0.14 4.23 10.73
C VAL A 1 -0.39 5.31 9.80
N GLU A 2 0.22 5.51 8.62
CA GLU A 2 -0.11 6.59 7.68
C GLU A 2 -1.62 6.70 7.34
N MET A 3 -2.31 5.56 7.19
CA MET A 3 -3.74 5.56 6.89
C MET A 3 -4.59 6.25 7.97
N GLN A 4 -4.24 6.07 9.25
CA GLN A 4 -4.98 6.72 10.34
C GLN A 4 -4.78 8.23 10.32
N ARG A 5 -3.58 8.71 9.96
CA ARG A 5 -3.31 10.15 9.80
C ARG A 5 -4.21 10.74 8.71
N PHE A 6 -4.31 10.06 7.56
CA PHE A 6 -5.17 10.51 6.47
C PHE A 6 -6.66 10.49 6.86
N ARG A 7 -7.14 9.42 7.49
CA ARG A 7 -8.54 9.31 7.93
C ARG A 7 -8.93 10.45 8.87
N SER A 8 -8.06 10.82 9.81
CA SER A 8 -8.27 11.98 10.68
C SER A 8 -8.36 13.28 9.87
N ALA A 9 -7.47 13.47 8.88
CA ALA A 9 -7.45 14.67 8.03
C ALA A 9 -8.65 14.75 7.07
N ALA A 10 -9.23 13.62 6.67
CA ALA A 10 -10.37 13.56 5.76
C ALA A 10 -11.69 14.04 6.39
N LEU A 11 -11.75 14.20 7.73
CA LEU A 11 -12.90 14.75 8.46
C LEU A 11 -14.26 14.12 8.07
N GLY A 12 -14.26 12.81 7.80
CA GLY A 12 -15.47 12.09 7.39
C GLY A 12 -15.99 12.41 5.99
N ARG A 13 -15.19 13.05 5.11
CA ARG A 13 -15.58 13.35 3.72
C ARG A 13 -15.13 12.29 2.73
N LEU A 14 -14.09 11.55 3.07
CA LEU A 14 -13.55 10.47 2.26
C LEU A 14 -13.47 9.20 3.10
N TYR A 15 -14.04 8.13 2.56
CA TYR A 15 -14.10 6.83 3.19
C TYR A 15 -13.26 5.85 2.37
N PRO A 16 -12.29 5.17 2.98
CA PRO A 16 -11.48 4.19 2.27
C PRO A 16 -12.32 2.99 1.87
N VAL A 17 -12.24 2.59 0.60
CA VAL A 17 -12.84 1.34 0.10
C VAL A 17 -11.79 0.24 -0.07
N ARG A 18 -10.53 0.64 -0.26
CA ARG A 18 -9.39 -0.27 -0.36
C ARG A 18 -8.12 0.46 0.05
N TRP A 19 -7.22 -0.21 0.77
CA TRP A 19 -5.85 0.29 0.88
C TRP A 19 -4.83 -0.85 0.97
N THR A 20 -3.59 -0.52 0.61
CA THR A 20 -2.44 -1.40 0.64
C THR A 20 -1.30 -0.71 1.39
N GLU A 21 -0.80 -1.37 2.42
CA GLU A 21 0.42 -0.97 3.12
C GLU A 21 1.64 -1.40 2.31
N VAL A 22 2.51 -0.45 2.00
CA VAL A 22 3.71 -0.71 1.20
C VAL A 22 4.94 -0.70 2.11
N CYS A 23 5.55 -1.86 2.26
CA CYS A 23 6.78 -2.10 3.01
C CYS A 23 7.96 -2.23 2.05
N SER A 24 9.05 -1.49 2.26
CA SER A 24 10.27 -1.69 1.45
C SER A 24 10.84 -3.09 1.64
N THR A 25 10.92 -3.58 2.88
CA THR A 25 11.34 -4.94 3.21
C THR A 25 10.50 -5.49 4.36
N PRO A 26 10.43 -6.82 4.60
CA PRO A 26 9.61 -7.39 5.68
C PRO A 26 9.92 -6.84 7.07
N ARG A 27 11.20 -6.49 7.30
CA ARG A 27 11.71 -5.95 8.58
C ARG A 27 11.46 -4.45 8.75
N ARG A 28 11.19 -3.73 7.65
CA ARG A 28 10.91 -2.30 7.70
C ARG A 28 9.41 -2.09 7.86
N GLY A 29 9.03 -1.21 8.78
CA GLY A 29 7.64 -0.79 8.96
C GLY A 29 7.06 -0.11 7.71
N VAL A 30 5.74 0.10 7.72
CA VAL A 30 5.00 0.74 6.63
C VAL A 30 5.43 2.19 6.49
N ARG A 31 5.86 2.58 5.29
CA ARG A 31 6.25 3.97 4.98
C ARG A 31 5.35 4.66 3.96
N ARG A 32 4.62 3.87 3.17
CA ARG A 32 3.72 4.37 2.13
C ARG A 32 2.44 3.55 2.17
N ILE A 33 1.36 4.20 1.74
CA ILE A 33 0.07 3.57 1.53
C ILE A 33 -0.41 3.89 0.12
N LEU A 34 -1.03 2.92 -0.52
CA LEU A 34 -1.88 3.13 -1.69
C LEU A 34 -3.32 2.99 -1.21
N ALA A 35 -4.16 3.98 -1.44
CA ALA A 35 -5.53 3.96 -0.94
C ALA A 35 -6.50 4.47 -2.00
N GLU A 36 -7.67 3.83 -2.02
CA GLU A 36 -8.81 4.15 -2.86
C GLU A 36 -9.95 4.60 -1.95
N PHE A 37 -10.64 5.67 -2.35
CA PHE A 37 -11.64 6.34 -1.53
C PHE A 37 -12.96 6.53 -2.28
N CYS A 38 -14.05 6.57 -1.52
CA CYS A 38 -15.34 7.08 -1.98
C CYS A 38 -15.84 8.19 -1.04
N THR A 39 -16.87 8.90 -1.48
CA THR A 39 -17.54 9.94 -0.68
C THR A 39 -18.74 9.42 0.11
N THR A 40 -19.21 8.21 -0.21
CA THR A 40 -20.29 7.55 0.53
C THR A 40 -19.73 6.85 1.76
N PRO A 41 -20.38 6.94 2.94
CA PRO A 41 -19.94 6.21 4.13
C PRO A 41 -19.90 4.71 3.89
N VAL A 42 -18.75 4.10 4.19
CA VAL A 42 -18.54 2.65 4.13
C VAL A 42 -17.73 2.17 5.34
N PRO A 43 -17.86 0.90 5.74
CA PRO A 43 -16.95 0.29 6.71
C PRO A 43 -15.50 0.37 6.24
N ALA A 44 -14.58 0.55 7.17
CA ALA A 44 -13.17 0.54 6.83
C ALA A 44 -12.72 -0.88 6.42
N PRO A 45 -12.04 -1.05 5.28
CA PRO A 45 -11.55 -2.35 4.83
C PRO A 45 -10.37 -2.83 5.66
N GLU A 46 -10.06 -4.12 5.57
CA GLU A 46 -8.80 -4.68 6.05
C GLU A 46 -7.62 -4.24 5.15
N PRO A 47 -6.42 -3.99 5.72
CA PRO A 47 -5.24 -3.67 4.93
C PRO A 47 -4.79 -4.84 4.06
N ALA A 48 -4.60 -4.60 2.76
CA ALA A 48 -3.70 -5.43 1.98
C ALA A 48 -2.23 -5.05 2.28
N ARG A 49 -1.28 -5.92 1.94
CA ARG A 49 0.15 -5.67 2.13
C ARG A 49 0.94 -5.96 0.86
N LEU A 50 1.81 -5.03 0.49
CA LEU A 50 2.80 -5.18 -0.56
C LEU A 50 4.20 -5.03 0.04
N ILE A 51 5.04 -6.04 -0.13
CA ILE A 51 6.46 -5.99 0.24
C ILE A 51 7.26 -5.83 -1.05
N ILE A 52 8.15 -4.84 -1.13
CA ILE A 52 8.90 -4.56 -2.37
C ILE A 52 10.05 -5.55 -2.53
N GLU A 53 10.94 -5.64 -1.54
CA GLU A 53 12.17 -6.44 -1.58
C GLU A 53 12.31 -7.36 -0.38
N LEU A 54 12.99 -8.51 -0.54
CA LEU A 54 13.29 -9.46 0.55
C LEU A 54 14.61 -9.15 1.29
N GLY A 55 15.34 -8.11 0.88
CA GLY A 55 16.52 -7.60 1.59
C GLY A 55 17.88 -7.95 0.99
N GLY A 56 17.93 -8.41 -0.27
CA GLY A 56 19.14 -8.55 -1.08
C GLY A 56 19.05 -7.76 -2.40
N PRO A 57 20.18 -7.54 -3.11
CA PRO A 57 20.18 -6.92 -4.43
C PRO A 57 19.22 -7.64 -5.39
N ASP A 58 18.42 -6.89 -6.13
CA ASP A 58 17.42 -7.38 -7.10
C ASP A 58 16.44 -8.44 -6.56
N SER A 59 16.29 -8.52 -5.23
CA SER A 59 15.43 -9.48 -4.54
C SER A 59 14.00 -8.95 -4.39
N TYR A 60 13.41 -8.51 -5.51
CA TYR A 60 12.02 -8.08 -5.56
C TYR A 60 11.08 -9.27 -5.34
N THR A 61 10.00 -9.05 -4.57
CA THR A 61 8.94 -10.04 -4.38
C THR A 61 8.15 -10.27 -5.66
N GLU A 62 7.56 -11.46 -5.84
CA GLU A 62 6.76 -11.76 -7.02
C GLU A 62 5.59 -10.78 -7.22
N ASP A 63 4.93 -10.35 -6.14
CA ASP A 63 3.84 -9.39 -6.23
C ASP A 63 4.33 -8.04 -6.75
N TYR A 64 5.50 -7.57 -6.30
CA TYR A 64 6.09 -6.34 -6.82
C TYR A 64 6.55 -6.49 -8.27
N ARG A 65 7.12 -7.64 -8.65
CA ARG A 65 7.47 -7.94 -10.05
C ARG A 65 6.25 -7.96 -10.95
N ARG A 66 5.17 -8.63 -10.54
CA ARG A 66 3.91 -8.68 -11.29
C ARG A 66 3.29 -7.28 -11.44
N LEU A 67 3.37 -6.47 -10.40
CA LEU A 67 2.84 -5.10 -10.42
C LEU A 67 3.60 -4.16 -11.35
N THR A 68 4.90 -4.38 -11.57
CA THR A 68 5.80 -3.39 -12.18
C THR A 68 6.57 -3.89 -13.41
N GLY A 69 6.42 -5.17 -13.76
CA GLY A 69 7.20 -5.82 -14.80
C GLY A 69 6.87 -5.38 -16.23
N ASP A 70 5.73 -4.71 -16.42
CA ASP A 70 5.31 -4.14 -17.69
C ASP A 70 5.82 -2.70 -17.91
N PHE A 71 6.27 -1.99 -16.87
CA PHE A 71 6.66 -0.57 -17.00
C PHE A 71 7.93 -0.10 -16.26
N TYR A 72 8.41 -0.81 -15.23
CA TYR A 72 9.52 -0.32 -14.39
C TYR A 72 10.67 -1.31 -14.30
N LEU A 73 10.41 -2.54 -13.85
CA LEU A 73 11.45 -3.55 -13.75
C LEU A 73 11.59 -4.30 -15.07
N LYS A 74 12.80 -4.33 -15.63
CA LYS A 74 13.15 -5.19 -16.76
C LYS A 74 13.75 -6.47 -16.20
N PHE A 75 13.02 -7.58 -16.34
CA PHE A 75 13.49 -8.92 -16.00
C PHE A 75 13.94 -9.67 -17.25
#